data_AF-A0A484X815-F1
#
_entry.id   AF-A0A484X815-F1
#
_cell.length_a   1.000
_cell.length_b   1.000
_cell.length_c   1.000
_cell.angle_alpha   90.00
_cell.angle_beta   90.00
_cell.angle_gamma   90.00
#
_symmetry.space_group_name_H-M   'P 1'
#
loop_
_entity.id
_entity.type
_entity.pdbx_description
1 polymer ?
#
loop_
_entity_poly.entity_id
_entity_poly.type
_entity_poly.pdbx_seq_one_letter_code
_entity_poly.pdbx_strand_id
1 'polypeptide(L)' 'MRNLCFLLTLVATLLLPGRLIAAALPQDEKLITGQLDNGLRYMIYPHAQPKDQVNLWLQIHTGSLQEEEQ' A
#
# COMPACT_ATOMS: atom_id res chain seq x y z
N MET A 1 27.76 -24.31 -35.40
CA MET A 1 27.87 -24.13 -33.92
C MET A 1 27.66 -22.68 -33.48
N ARG A 2 28.15 -21.67 -34.21
CA ARG A 2 27.95 -20.23 -33.90
C ARG A 2 26.46 -19.80 -33.86
N ASN A 3 25.64 -20.29 -34.79
CA ASN A 3 24.22 -19.90 -34.89
C ASN A 3 23.34 -20.50 -33.78
N LEU A 4 23.76 -21.62 -33.17
CA LEU A 4 23.04 -22.28 -32.08
C LEU A 4 23.22 -21.51 -30.76
N CYS A 5 24.42 -20.99 -30.50
CA CYS A 5 24.66 -20.11 -29.35
C CYS A 5 23.89 -18.80 -29.45
N PHE A 6 23.75 -18.24 -30.67
CA PHE A 6 22.92 -17.04 -30.91
C PHE A 6 21.42 -17.29 -30.69
N LEU A 7 20.91 -18.47 -31.05
CA LEU A 7 19.52 -18.82 -30.77
C LEU A 7 19.28 -19.03 -29.25
N LEU A 8 20.23 -19.67 -28.57
CA LEU A 8 20.14 -19.89 -27.12
C LEU A 8 20.18 -18.58 -26.32
N THR A 9 20.98 -17.60 -26.74
CA THR A 9 21.01 -16.28 -26.09
C THR A 9 19.75 -15.45 -26.38
N LEU A 10 19.17 -15.55 -27.59
CA LEU A 10 17.92 -14.86 -27.95
C LEU A 10 16.71 -15.40 -27.19
N VAL A 11 16.64 -16.72 -26.98
CA VAL A 11 15.56 -17.36 -26.21
C VAL A 11 15.68 -17.00 -24.72
N ALA A 12 16.90 -16.93 -24.19
CA ALA A 12 17.14 -16.55 -22.80
C ALA A 12 16.74 -15.10 -22.48
N THR A 13 16.88 -14.17 -23.43
CA THR A 13 16.42 -12.78 -23.26
C THR A 13 14.92 -12.62 -23.40
N LEU A 14 14.26 -13.44 -24.23
CA LEU A 14 12.80 -13.43 -24.40
C LEU A 14 12.03 -14.02 -23.20
N LEU A 15 12.70 -14.83 -22.38
CA LEU A 15 12.13 -15.52 -21.21
C LEU A 15 12.23 -14.73 -19.90
N LEU A 16 12.77 -13.51 -19.89
CA LEU A 16 12.78 -12.64 -18.71
C LEU A 16 11.39 -11.95 -18.59
N PRO A 17 10.53 -12.32 -17.62
CA PRO A 17 9.32 -11.58 -17.34
C PRO A 17 9.71 -10.33 -16.55
N GLY A 18 10.33 -9.37 -17.21
CA GLY A 18 10.72 -8.09 -16.63
C GLY A 18 9.52 -7.15 -16.53
N ARG A 19 8.47 -7.53 -15.81
CA ARG A 19 7.45 -6.54 -15.39
C ARG A 19 8.09 -5.71 -14.28
N LEU A 20 8.61 -4.54 -14.64
CA LEU A 20 8.91 -3.48 -13.68
C LEU A 20 7.58 -2.93 -13.15
N ILE A 21 6.92 -3.66 -12.26
CA ILE A 21 5.80 -3.12 -11.49
C ILE A 21 6.45 -2.26 -10.39
N ALA A 22 6.15 -0.97 -10.40
CA ALA A 22 6.57 -0.09 -9.32
C ALA A 22 6.11 -0.68 -7.98
N ALA A 23 7.04 -0.87 -7.05
CA ALA A 23 6.70 -1.34 -5.72
C ALA A 23 5.77 -0.33 -5.05
N ALA A 24 4.82 -0.83 -4.24
CA ALA A 24 4.00 0.05 -3.42
C ALA A 24 4.90 0.86 -2.49
N LEU A 25 4.56 2.14 -2.33
CA LEU A 25 5.29 2.99 -1.39
C LEU A 25 5.10 2.44 0.03
N PRO A 26 6.19 2.30 0.80
CA PRO A 26 6.08 1.88 2.19
C PRO A 26 5.33 2.94 3.00
N GLN A 27 4.64 2.49 4.03
CA GLN A 27 4.08 3.37 5.05
C GLN A 27 5.19 3.91 5.97
N ASP A 28 4.95 5.03 6.64
CA ASP A 28 5.82 5.49 7.72
C ASP A 28 5.92 4.42 8.83
N GLU A 29 7.14 4.09 9.23
CA GLU A 29 7.45 3.10 10.26
C GLU A 29 6.87 3.45 11.63
N LYS A 30 6.62 4.74 11.91
CA LYS A 30 6.01 5.20 13.16
C LYS A 30 4.50 5.01 13.21
N LEU A 31 3.85 4.83 12.06
CA LEU A 31 2.41 4.72 11.98
C LEU A 31 1.98 3.29 12.33
N ILE A 32 1.26 3.15 13.44
CA ILE A 32 0.71 1.89 13.91
C ILE A 32 -0.72 1.79 13.37
N THR A 33 -1.00 0.72 12.62
CA THR A 33 -2.34 0.43 12.07
C THR A 33 -2.82 -0.94 12.51
N GLY A 34 -4.13 -1.14 12.52
CA GLY A 34 -4.72 -2.44 12.79
C GLY A 34 -6.23 -2.44 12.63
N GLN A 35 -6.82 -3.59 12.91
CA GLN A 35 -8.24 -3.83 12.86
C GLN A 35 -8.62 -4.72 14.05
N LEU A 36 -9.66 -4.32 14.78
CA LEU A 36 -10.23 -5.11 15.85
C LEU A 36 -11.13 -6.22 15.30
N ASP A 37 -11.45 -7.22 16.13
CA ASP A 37 -12.29 -8.37 15.75
C ASP A 37 -13.68 -7.95 15.22
N ASN A 38 -14.21 -6.81 15.67
CA ASN A 38 -15.49 -6.27 15.23
C ASN A 38 -15.42 -5.48 13.90
N GLY A 39 -14.25 -5.40 13.27
CA GLY A 39 -14.05 -4.68 12.02
C GLY A 39 -13.64 -3.21 12.15
N LEU A 40 -13.58 -2.64 13.36
CA LEU A 40 -13.12 -1.26 13.55
C LEU A 40 -11.62 -1.16 13.24
N ARG A 41 -11.27 -0.26 12.33
CA ARG A 41 -9.88 0.06 12.00
C ARG A 41 -9.38 1.23 12.83
N TYR A 42 -8.10 1.20 13.18
CA TYR A 42 -7.46 2.26 13.93
C TYR A 42 -6.10 2.64 13.33
N MET A 43 -5.70 3.88 13.57
CA MET A 43 -4.42 4.46 13.19
C MET A 43 -3.89 5.24 14.40
N ILE A 44 -2.65 4.96 14.82
CA ILE A 44 -1.99 5.65 15.93
C ILE A 44 -0.65 6.18 15.41
N TYR A 45 -0.46 7.50 15.53
CA TYR A 45 0.75 8.17 15.08
C TYR A 45 1.36 8.97 16.24
N PRO A 46 2.57 8.64 16.72
CA PRO A 46 3.20 9.33 17.83
C PRO A 46 3.71 10.71 17.39
N HIS A 47 3.26 11.76 18.10
CA HIS A 47 3.74 13.11 17.90
C HIS A 47 3.80 13.85 19.24
N ALA A 48 4.91 14.56 19.51
CA ALA A 48 5.19 15.16 20.81
C ALA A 48 5.15 16.70 20.79
N GLN A 49 4.54 17.30 19.76
CA GLN A 49 4.44 18.75 19.59
C GLN A 49 3.00 19.14 19.19
N PRO A 50 2.24 19.84 20.04
CA PRO A 50 2.58 20.23 21.42
C PRO A 50 2.73 19.03 22.35
N LYS A 51 3.54 19.20 23.41
CA LYS A 51 3.74 18.16 24.43
C LYS A 51 2.42 17.89 25.17
N ASP A 52 2.25 16.65 25.62
CA ASP A 52 1.14 16.22 26.47
C ASP A 52 -0.27 16.46 25.87
N GLN A 53 -0.37 16.45 24.53
CA GLN A 53 -1.64 16.56 23.81
C GLN A 53 -1.86 15.38 22.87
N VAL A 54 -3.13 15.08 22.61
CA VAL A 54 -3.57 14.02 21.70
C VAL A 54 -4.79 14.47 20.90
N ASN A 55 -4.86 14.06 19.64
CA ASN A 55 -6.05 14.18 18.80
C ASN A 55 -6.75 12.83 18.71
N LEU A 56 -8.06 12.80 19.01
CA LEU A 56 -8.89 11.61 18.88
C LEU A 56 -9.96 11.86 17.82
N TRP A 57 -9.87 11.18 16.68
CA TRP A 57 -10.80 11.33 15.56
C TRP A 57 -11.54 10.01 15.32
N LEU A 58 -12.87 10.09 15.22
CA LEU A 58 -13.69 9.00 14.73
C LEU A 58 -14.13 9.32 13.30
N GLN A 59 -13.57 8.59 12.34
CA GLN A 59 -13.89 8.78 10.93
C GLN A 59 -14.93 7.75 10.47
N ILE A 60 -16.07 8.23 9.97
CA ILE A 60 -17.07 7.39 9.33
C ILE A 60 -16.86 7.45 7.82
N HIS A 61 -16.71 6.30 7.17
CA HIS A 61 -16.52 6.19 5.72
C HIS A 61 -17.87 6.27 4.97
N THR A 62 -18.73 7.20 5.37
CA THR A 62 -20.04 7.47 4.78
C THR A 62 -20.30 8.96 4.86
N GLY A 63 -20.79 9.55 3.78
CA GLY A 63 -21.17 10.96 3.71
C GLY A 63 -22.45 11.14 2.92
N SER A 64 -22.72 12.37 2.47
CA SER A 64 -23.94 12.71 1.74
C SER A 64 -24.09 11.99 0.40
N LEU A 65 -22.99 11.53 -0.20
CA LEU A 65 -23.03 10.77 -1.46
C LEU A 65 -23.74 9.41 -1.32
N GLN A 66 -23.93 8.93 -0.09
CA GLN A 66 -24.62 7.68 0.21
C GLN A 66 -26.09 7.90 0.63
N GLU A 67 -26.58 9.14 0.57
CA GLU A 67 -27.99 9.43 0.82
C GLU A 67 -28.83 9.01 -0.38
N GLU A 68 -29.99 8.41 -0.11
CA GLU A 68 -30.99 8.09 -1.14
C GLU A 68 -31.91 9.29 -1.33
N GLU A 69 -32.42 9.48 -2.56
CA GLU A 69 -33.51 10.44 -2.80
C GLU A 69 -34.75 10.01 -2.00
N GLN A 70 -35.33 10.96 -1.25
CA GLN A 70 -36.50 10.74 -0.39
C GLN A 70 -37.82 10.72 -1.17
#